data_AF-A0A7C4QG89-F1
#
_entry.id   AF-A0A7C4QG89-F1
#
_cell.length_a   1.000
_cell.length_b   1.000
_cell.length_c   1.000
_cell.angle_alpha   90.00
_cell.angle_beta   90.00
_cell.angle_gamma   90.00
#
_symmetry.space_group_name_H-M   'P 1'
#
loop_
_entity.id
_entity.type
_entity.pdbx_description
1 polymer ?
#
loop_
_entity_poly.entity_id
_entity_poly.type
_entity_poly.pdbx_seq_one_letter_code
_entity_poly.pdbx_strand_id
1 'polypeptide(L)'
;MLDGGRATLTNVIFSGNSTNGHGGALYTGNSVVVTMTNVTVSNNTADTPPDGTGDGGGAYLGSTTTVYVKNVILAGNTDASTSGNIRHDCSGTLTSQGYNHIQSTTGCTISGTTTGNQTGTSAQLIALGDNGGPTLTHASQPGSPVINTGTNTGCPAQDQRGPQRMPSHCVLPAKRRSG
;
A
#
# COMPACT_ATOMS: atom_id res chain seq x y z
N MET A 1 -5.57 -14.85 0.27
CA MET A 1 -7.04 -14.87 0.09
C MET A 1 -7.68 -14.81 1.48
N LEU A 2 -8.62 -13.90 1.68
CA LEU A 2 -9.41 -13.77 2.91
C LEU A 2 -10.89 -13.88 2.52
N ASP A 3 -11.62 -14.84 3.09
CA ASP A 3 -13.06 -15.02 2.89
C ASP A 3 -13.75 -15.03 4.26
N GLY A 4 -14.74 -14.14 4.47
CA GLY A 4 -15.61 -14.16 5.65
C GLY A 4 -15.01 -13.78 7.01
N GLY A 5 -13.89 -13.02 7.04
CA GLY A 5 -13.17 -12.71 8.28
C GLY A 5 -12.67 -11.27 8.39
N ARG A 6 -12.06 -10.95 9.53
CA ARG A 6 -11.34 -9.69 9.75
C ARG A 6 -9.84 -9.93 9.68
N ALA A 7 -9.11 -9.10 8.94
CA ALA A 7 -7.65 -9.10 8.91
C ALA A 7 -7.09 -7.76 9.35
N THR A 8 -5.96 -7.78 10.06
CA THR A 8 -5.23 -6.58 10.47
C THR A 8 -3.78 -6.71 10.02
N LEU A 9 -3.32 -5.73 9.25
CA LEU A 9 -1.99 -5.63 8.69
C LEU A 9 -1.33 -4.38 9.28
N THR A 10 -0.23 -4.55 10.00
CA THR A 10 0.44 -3.45 10.68
C THR A 10 1.94 -3.55 10.49
N ASN A 11 2.56 -2.48 10.01
CA ASN A 11 3.99 -2.43 9.71
C ASN A 11 4.44 -3.49 8.69
N VAL A 12 3.63 -3.76 7.66
CA VAL A 12 3.90 -4.80 6.64
C VAL A 12 4.35 -4.16 5.34
N ILE A 13 5.21 -4.87 4.60
CA ILE A 13 5.56 -4.54 3.22
C ILE A 13 5.17 -5.70 2.32
N PHE A 14 4.36 -5.41 1.30
CA PHE A 14 4.08 -6.32 0.19
C PHE A 14 4.77 -5.79 -1.06
N SER A 15 5.73 -6.55 -1.58
CA SER A 15 6.47 -6.16 -2.78
C SER A 15 6.96 -7.33 -3.61
N GLY A 16 6.98 -7.16 -4.93
CA GLY A 16 7.50 -8.16 -5.86
C GLY A 16 6.60 -9.38 -6.05
N ASN A 17 5.35 -9.32 -5.58
CA ASN A 17 4.39 -10.42 -5.76
C ASN A 17 3.74 -10.33 -7.13
N SER A 18 3.46 -11.48 -7.76
CA SER A 18 2.84 -11.55 -9.09
C SER A 18 1.74 -12.60 -9.10
N THR A 19 0.66 -12.36 -9.84
CA THR A 19 -0.44 -13.32 -10.04
C THR A 19 -0.98 -13.23 -11.46
N ASN A 20 -1.62 -14.31 -11.94
CA ASN A 20 -2.42 -14.27 -13.17
C ASN A 20 -3.78 -13.59 -12.96
N GLY A 21 -4.26 -13.52 -11.72
CA GLY A 21 -5.57 -12.94 -11.42
C GLY A 21 -5.47 -11.47 -10.97
N HIS A 22 -6.36 -11.12 -10.04
CA HIS A 22 -6.41 -9.78 -9.45
C HIS A 22 -5.53 -9.68 -8.19
N GLY A 23 -5.12 -8.47 -7.84
CA GLY A 23 -4.52 -8.18 -6.53
C GLY A 23 -3.13 -8.78 -6.37
N GLY A 24 -2.13 -8.24 -7.07
CA GLY A 24 -0.76 -8.77 -7.04
C GLY A 24 -0.19 -8.94 -5.63
N ALA A 25 -0.52 -8.04 -4.69
CA ALA A 25 -0.23 -8.22 -3.27
C ALA A 25 -1.43 -8.66 -2.43
N LEU A 26 -2.58 -8.01 -2.63
CA LEU A 26 -3.76 -8.23 -1.80
C LEU A 26 -4.98 -8.52 -2.67
N TYR A 27 -5.55 -9.71 -2.49
CA TYR A 27 -6.87 -10.05 -2.98
C TYR A 27 -7.82 -10.28 -1.80
N THR A 28 -8.95 -9.57 -1.80
CA THR A 28 -10.05 -9.80 -0.87
C THR A 28 -11.27 -10.31 -1.62
N GLY A 29 -11.88 -11.36 -1.08
CA GLY A 29 -13.19 -11.83 -1.53
C GLY A 29 -14.30 -10.87 -1.12
N ASN A 30 -15.50 -11.39 -0.90
CA ASN A 30 -16.65 -10.59 -0.45
C ASN A 30 -16.79 -10.62 1.08
N SER A 31 -17.39 -9.56 1.65
CA SER A 31 -17.76 -9.47 3.07
C SER A 31 -16.58 -9.64 4.04
N VAL A 32 -15.41 -9.10 3.68
CA VAL A 32 -14.20 -9.11 4.52
C VAL A 32 -13.97 -7.72 5.08
N VAL A 33 -13.37 -7.64 6.28
CA VAL A 33 -12.90 -6.36 6.82
C VAL A 33 -11.39 -6.40 6.97
N VAL A 34 -10.68 -5.52 6.26
CA VAL A 34 -9.22 -5.38 6.35
C VAL A 34 -8.87 -4.04 6.98
N THR A 35 -7.94 -4.03 7.93
CA THR A 35 -7.35 -2.80 8.46
C THR A 35 -5.86 -2.79 8.16
N MET A 36 -5.40 -1.78 7.44
CA MET A 36 -3.98 -1.56 7.12
C MET A 36 -3.47 -0.31 7.82
N THR A 37 -2.40 -0.45 8.59
CA THR A 37 -1.73 0.67 9.26
C THR A 37 -0.23 0.58 9.05
N ASN A 38 0.38 1.64 8.53
CA ASN A 38 1.82 1.68 8.20
C ASN A 38 2.23 0.55 7.24
N VAL A 39 1.46 0.36 6.16
CA VAL A 39 1.70 -0.70 5.16
C VAL A 39 2.25 -0.10 3.87
N THR A 40 3.22 -0.75 3.25
CA THR A 40 3.64 -0.42 1.87
C THR A 40 3.27 -1.55 0.94
N VAL A 41 2.56 -1.22 -0.14
CA VAL A 41 2.22 -2.11 -1.25
C VAL A 41 2.83 -1.52 -2.50
N SER A 42 3.92 -2.12 -2.98
CA SER A 42 4.68 -1.58 -4.12
C SER A 42 5.35 -2.64 -4.96
N ASN A 43 5.50 -2.42 -6.27
CA ASN A 43 6.13 -3.37 -7.20
C ASN A 43 5.44 -4.74 -7.21
N ASN A 44 4.12 -4.79 -7.04
CA ASN A 44 3.34 -6.02 -7.22
C ASN A 44 2.63 -5.98 -8.57
N THR A 45 2.41 -7.14 -9.16
CA THR A 45 1.85 -7.27 -10.50
C THR A 45 0.63 -8.19 -10.52
N ALA A 46 -0.45 -7.73 -11.13
CA ALA A 46 -1.62 -8.53 -11.49
C ALA A 46 -1.61 -8.80 -13.01
N ASP A 47 -2.39 -9.80 -13.45
CA ASP A 47 -2.55 -10.17 -14.87
C ASP A 47 -1.25 -10.69 -15.53
N THR A 48 -0.58 -11.66 -14.92
CA THR A 48 0.62 -12.31 -15.48
C THR A 48 0.44 -13.81 -15.74
N PRO A 49 0.37 -14.27 -17.00
CA PRO A 49 0.47 -13.51 -18.26
C PRO A 49 -0.72 -12.58 -18.51
N PRO A 50 -0.55 -11.53 -19.35
CA PRO A 50 -1.61 -10.56 -19.56
C PRO A 50 -2.72 -11.12 -20.44
N ASP A 51 -3.81 -11.55 -19.80
CA ASP A 51 -5.02 -12.03 -20.47
C ASP A 51 -6.17 -11.02 -20.42
N GLY A 52 -5.96 -9.87 -19.74
CA GLY A 52 -6.91 -8.76 -19.67
C GLY A 52 -8.03 -8.99 -18.65
N THR A 53 -7.89 -9.97 -17.76
CA THR A 53 -8.89 -10.26 -16.73
C THR A 53 -8.43 -9.87 -15.34
N GLY A 54 -7.13 -9.73 -15.08
CA GLY A 54 -6.60 -9.23 -13.83
C GLY A 54 -6.85 -7.74 -13.61
N ASP A 55 -6.95 -7.33 -12.34
CA ASP A 55 -7.17 -5.94 -11.94
C ASP A 55 -6.42 -5.68 -10.62
N GLY A 56 -6.07 -4.42 -10.35
CA GLY A 56 -5.54 -4.04 -9.04
C GLY A 56 -4.15 -4.63 -8.81
N GLY A 57 -3.17 -4.22 -9.58
CA GLY A 57 -1.77 -4.69 -9.48
C GLY A 57 -1.24 -4.72 -8.04
N GLY A 58 -1.58 -3.71 -7.25
CA GLY A 58 -1.38 -3.71 -5.81
C GLY A 58 -2.47 -4.50 -5.08
N ALA A 59 -3.69 -3.97 -5.07
CA ALA A 59 -4.80 -4.56 -4.31
C ALA A 59 -6.11 -4.65 -5.10
N TYR A 60 -6.76 -5.81 -5.04
CA TYR A 60 -8.13 -6.00 -5.52
C TYR A 60 -9.10 -6.15 -4.34
N LEU A 61 -10.09 -5.27 -4.31
CA LEU A 61 -11.05 -5.14 -3.22
C LEU A 61 -12.44 -5.55 -3.69
N GLY A 62 -12.93 -6.69 -3.19
CA GLY A 62 -14.27 -7.18 -3.51
C GLY A 62 -15.37 -6.19 -3.14
N SER A 63 -16.48 -6.22 -3.88
CA SER A 63 -17.55 -5.22 -3.84
C SER A 63 -18.18 -4.93 -2.46
N THR A 64 -18.19 -5.93 -1.56
CA THR A 64 -18.75 -5.82 -0.20
C THR A 64 -17.68 -5.82 0.89
N THR A 65 -16.41 -5.75 0.50
CA THR A 65 -15.30 -5.69 1.44
C THR A 65 -15.11 -4.26 1.94
N THR A 66 -14.79 -4.13 3.22
CA THR A 66 -14.41 -2.84 3.82
C THR A 66 -12.92 -2.86 4.12
N VAL A 67 -12.17 -1.97 3.48
CA VAL A 67 -10.72 -1.84 3.70
C VAL A 67 -10.40 -0.48 4.30
N TYR A 68 -9.97 -0.47 5.56
CA TYR A 68 -9.49 0.73 6.23
C TYR A 68 -8.00 0.92 5.98
N VAL A 69 -7.60 2.11 5.53
CA VAL A 69 -6.19 2.45 5.28
C VAL A 69 -5.75 3.70 6.03
N LYS A 70 -4.62 3.59 6.72
CA LYS A 70 -3.96 4.70 7.41
C LYS A 70 -2.45 4.60 7.29
N ASN A 71 -1.79 5.71 6.92
CA ASN A 71 -0.35 5.72 6.69
C ASN A 71 0.08 4.61 5.70
N VAL A 72 -0.72 4.37 4.67
CA VAL A 72 -0.46 3.31 3.68
C VAL A 72 0.14 3.92 2.42
N ILE A 73 1.14 3.26 1.84
CA ILE A 73 1.64 3.55 0.50
C ILE A 73 1.13 2.46 -0.46
N LEU A 74 0.36 2.85 -1.47
CA LEU A 74 0.05 2.05 -2.65
C LEU A 74 0.69 2.75 -3.85
N ALA A 75 1.83 2.27 -4.32
CA ALA A 75 2.55 2.92 -5.42
C ALA A 75 3.47 1.98 -6.17
N GLY A 76 3.62 2.21 -7.48
CA GLY A 76 4.52 1.45 -8.34
C GLY A 76 4.08 0.00 -8.54
N ASN A 77 2.80 -0.30 -8.39
CA ASN A 77 2.26 -1.61 -8.74
C ASN A 77 1.82 -1.62 -10.22
N THR A 78 1.61 -2.81 -10.77
CA THR A 78 1.35 -3.01 -12.19
C THR A 78 0.13 -3.90 -12.40
N ASP A 79 -0.87 -3.40 -13.10
CA ASP A 79 -1.82 -4.24 -13.81
C ASP A 79 -1.24 -4.43 -15.21
N ALA A 80 -0.90 -5.66 -15.56
CA ALA A 80 -0.21 -5.97 -16.81
C ALA A 80 -1.15 -6.10 -18.01
N SER A 81 -2.47 -5.93 -17.81
CA SER A 81 -3.47 -5.92 -18.85
C SER A 81 -3.05 -5.02 -20.03
N THR A 82 -3.12 -5.56 -21.25
CA THR A 82 -2.72 -4.85 -22.48
C THR A 82 -3.87 -4.06 -23.11
N SER A 83 -5.10 -4.27 -22.64
CA SER A 83 -6.30 -3.56 -23.08
C SER A 83 -7.34 -3.55 -21.96
N GLY A 84 -8.37 -2.73 -22.09
CA GLY A 84 -9.41 -2.58 -21.05
C GLY A 84 -9.03 -1.58 -19.95
N ASN A 85 -9.61 -1.74 -18.77
CA ASN A 85 -9.37 -0.84 -17.64
C ASN A 85 -8.09 -1.25 -16.91
N ILE A 86 -7.01 -0.50 -17.08
CA ILE A 86 -5.73 -0.78 -16.40
C ILE A 86 -5.74 -0.14 -15.01
N ARG A 87 -5.72 -0.96 -13.95
CA ARG A 87 -5.88 -0.57 -12.55
C ARG A 87 -4.64 -0.91 -11.73
N HIS A 88 -3.59 -0.11 -11.92
CA HIS A 88 -2.25 -0.37 -11.37
C HIS A 88 -2.21 -0.58 -9.85
N ASP A 89 -2.65 0.40 -9.06
CA ASP A 89 -2.44 0.35 -7.61
C ASP A 89 -3.59 -0.32 -6.86
N CYS A 90 -4.83 -0.09 -7.28
CA CYS A 90 -5.98 -0.76 -6.68
C CYS A 90 -7.20 -0.88 -7.59
N SER A 91 -8.10 -1.79 -7.23
CA SER A 91 -9.46 -1.90 -7.74
C SER A 91 -10.44 -2.02 -6.57
N GLY A 92 -11.52 -1.25 -6.60
CA GLY A 92 -12.56 -1.23 -5.54
C GLY A 92 -12.41 -0.08 -4.55
N THR A 93 -13.03 -0.20 -3.36
CA THR A 93 -13.16 0.94 -2.42
C THR A 93 -12.19 0.86 -1.25
N LEU A 94 -11.40 1.92 -1.07
CA LEU A 94 -10.58 2.18 0.11
C LEU A 94 -11.31 3.15 1.05
N THR A 95 -11.45 2.78 2.31
CA THR A 95 -11.94 3.65 3.38
C THR A 95 -10.74 4.28 4.09
N SER A 96 -10.39 5.50 3.69
CA SER A 96 -9.27 6.22 4.24
C SER A 96 -9.52 6.69 5.67
N GLN A 97 -8.49 6.58 6.51
CA GLN A 97 -8.39 7.19 7.83
C GLN A 97 -7.32 8.31 7.87
N GLY A 98 -6.87 8.74 6.69
CA GLY A 98 -5.94 9.84 6.46
C GLY A 98 -4.49 9.40 6.23
N TYR A 99 -3.71 10.35 5.69
CA TYR A 99 -2.26 10.27 5.52
C TYR A 99 -1.76 9.09 4.67
N ASN A 100 -2.54 8.69 3.66
CA ASN A 100 -2.18 7.64 2.71
C ASN A 100 -1.55 8.22 1.44
N HIS A 101 -0.64 7.49 0.82
CA HIS A 101 -0.10 7.83 -0.49
C HIS A 101 -0.54 6.79 -1.52
N ILE A 102 -1.34 7.19 -2.51
CA ILE A 102 -1.90 6.31 -3.53
C ILE A 102 -1.52 6.87 -4.91
N GLN A 103 -0.51 6.30 -5.55
CA GLN A 103 0.08 6.88 -6.77
C GLN A 103 -0.95 6.96 -7.91
N SER A 104 -1.64 5.87 -8.23
CA SER A 104 -2.73 5.81 -9.20
C SER A 104 -4.06 5.52 -8.50
N THR A 105 -5.05 6.37 -8.71
CA THR A 105 -6.41 6.15 -8.20
C THR A 105 -7.35 5.53 -9.22
N THR A 106 -6.86 5.24 -10.44
CA THR A 106 -7.64 4.55 -11.46
C THR A 106 -8.06 3.18 -10.95
N GLY A 107 -9.37 2.91 -10.93
CA GLY A 107 -9.94 1.68 -10.38
C GLY A 107 -10.30 1.77 -8.90
N CYS A 108 -9.83 2.79 -8.18
CA CYS A 108 -10.03 2.92 -6.75
C CYS A 108 -11.04 4.03 -6.43
N THR A 109 -12.00 3.72 -5.58
CA THR A 109 -12.79 4.76 -4.90
C THR A 109 -12.18 5.03 -3.54
N ILE A 110 -11.81 6.28 -3.26
CA ILE A 110 -11.30 6.67 -1.94
C ILE A 110 -12.43 7.38 -1.18
N SER A 111 -12.84 6.79 -0.06
CA SER A 111 -13.89 7.29 0.84
C SER A 111 -13.34 7.56 2.24
N GLY A 112 -14.17 8.07 3.15
CA GLY A 112 -13.79 8.35 4.53
C GLY A 112 -12.95 9.62 4.70
N THR A 113 -12.04 9.63 5.66
CA THR A 113 -11.19 10.78 5.99
C THR A 113 -10.00 10.84 5.06
N THR A 114 -9.92 11.85 4.20
CA THR A 114 -8.84 12.02 3.21
C THR A 114 -7.78 13.03 3.59
N THR A 115 -7.85 13.60 4.79
CA THR A 115 -6.83 14.52 5.32
C THR A 115 -5.42 13.94 5.19
N GLY A 116 -4.50 14.71 4.61
CA GLY A 116 -3.11 14.30 4.44
C GLY A 116 -2.89 13.22 3.37
N ASN A 117 -3.93 12.75 2.69
CA ASN A 117 -3.73 11.83 1.57
C ASN A 117 -3.01 12.54 0.42
N GLN A 118 -2.19 11.78 -0.30
CA GLN A 118 -1.51 12.21 -1.50
C GLN A 118 -1.85 11.24 -2.63
N THR A 119 -2.16 11.78 -3.81
CA THR A 119 -2.52 10.98 -4.98
C THR A 119 -1.86 11.51 -6.24
N GLY A 120 -1.73 10.69 -7.27
CA GLY A 120 -1.27 11.13 -8.60
C GLY A 120 0.22 11.46 -8.69
N THR A 121 1.00 11.12 -7.67
CA THR A 121 2.45 11.37 -7.61
C THR A 121 3.19 10.08 -7.31
N SER A 122 4.41 9.94 -7.84
CA SER A 122 5.21 8.75 -7.57
C SER A 122 5.75 8.78 -6.15
N ALA A 123 5.70 7.64 -5.46
CA ALA A 123 6.31 7.51 -4.14
C ALA A 123 7.84 7.60 -4.17
N GLN A 124 8.50 7.47 -5.34
CA GLN A 124 9.96 7.51 -5.47
C GLN A 124 10.67 6.58 -4.48
N LEU A 125 10.14 5.35 -4.36
CA LEU A 125 10.73 4.29 -3.57
C LEU A 125 11.92 3.69 -4.33
N ILE A 126 13.02 3.40 -3.63
CA ILE A 126 14.11 2.59 -4.18
C ILE A 126 13.79 1.10 -4.02
N ALA A 127 14.52 0.26 -4.75
CA ALA A 127 14.38 -1.20 -4.67
C ALA A 127 14.44 -1.72 -3.22
N LEU A 128 13.77 -2.83 -2.97
CA LEU A 128 13.74 -3.48 -1.66
C LEU A 128 15.17 -3.80 -1.23
N GLY A 129 15.56 -3.36 -0.04
CA GLY A 129 16.92 -3.54 0.45
C GLY A 129 17.01 -3.44 1.96
N ASP A 130 18.20 -3.71 2.50
CA ASP A 130 18.46 -3.52 3.92
C ASP A 130 18.57 -2.02 4.21
N ASN A 131 17.51 -1.46 4.80
CA ASN A 131 17.46 -0.06 5.18
C ASN A 131 17.39 0.11 6.71
N GLY A 132 17.73 -0.94 7.46
CA GLY A 132 17.71 -1.00 8.92
C GLY A 132 16.39 -1.54 9.49
N GLY A 133 16.51 -2.51 10.40
CA GLY A 133 15.39 -3.27 10.97
C GLY A 133 15.56 -4.77 10.73
N PRO A 134 14.65 -5.63 11.24
CA PRO A 134 14.72 -7.08 11.10
C PRO A 134 14.29 -7.59 9.72
N THR A 135 13.75 -6.72 8.85
CA THR A 135 13.27 -7.06 7.51
C THR A 135 13.75 -6.04 6.48
N LEU A 136 13.89 -6.49 5.22
CA LEU A 136 14.17 -5.58 4.10
C LEU A 136 13.00 -4.60 3.94
N THR A 137 13.30 -3.35 3.58
CA THR A 137 12.27 -2.32 3.33
C THR A 137 12.58 -1.53 2.06
N HIS A 138 11.58 -0.84 1.51
CA HIS A 138 11.78 0.07 0.39
C HIS A 138 12.17 1.44 0.94
N ALA A 139 13.43 1.86 0.85
CA ALA A 139 13.79 3.23 1.24
C ALA A 139 13.20 4.28 0.27
N SER A 140 13.01 5.50 0.77
CA SER A 140 12.62 6.65 -0.04
C SER A 140 13.84 7.31 -0.66
N GLN A 141 13.76 7.72 -1.93
CA GLN A 141 14.73 8.64 -2.51
C GLN A 141 14.71 9.99 -1.75
N PRO A 142 15.84 10.71 -1.64
CA PRO A 142 15.85 12.07 -1.11
C PRO A 142 14.85 12.97 -1.88
N GLY A 143 13.98 13.65 -1.15
CA GLY A 143 12.93 14.50 -1.75
C GLY A 143 11.65 13.77 -2.13
N SER A 144 11.58 12.45 -1.90
CA SER A 144 10.37 11.66 -2.10
C SER A 144 9.15 12.28 -1.39
N PRO A 145 7.99 12.30 -2.06
CA PRO A 145 6.76 12.88 -1.50
C PRO A 145 6.19 12.07 -0.34
N VAL A 146 6.65 10.84 -0.10
CA VAL A 146 6.22 10.01 1.03
C VAL A 146 7.09 10.17 2.28
N ILE A 147 8.07 11.07 2.26
CA ILE A 147 8.87 11.36 3.45
C ILE A 147 8.06 12.25 4.41
N ASN A 148 7.91 11.79 5.66
CA ASN A 148 7.27 12.55 6.75
C ASN A 148 5.80 12.94 6.51
N THR A 149 5.08 12.20 5.67
CA THR A 149 3.65 12.46 5.41
C THR A 149 2.70 11.58 6.21
N GLY A 150 3.21 10.64 7.02
CA GLY A 150 2.41 9.85 7.96
C GLY A 150 2.06 10.62 9.25
N THR A 151 1.01 10.16 9.95
CA THR A 151 0.62 10.66 11.29
C THR A 151 0.92 9.67 12.40
N ASN A 152 1.24 10.17 13.60
CA ASN A 152 1.47 9.33 14.80
C ASN A 152 0.17 8.92 15.50
N THR A 153 -0.92 9.63 15.23
CA THR A 153 -2.19 9.41 15.91
C THR A 153 -2.67 8.00 15.61
N GLY A 154 -2.81 7.14 16.61
CA GLY A 154 -3.28 5.76 16.43
C GLY A 154 -2.22 4.77 15.93
N CYS A 155 -0.93 5.10 16.01
CA CYS A 155 0.15 4.13 15.81
C CYS A 155 0.29 3.17 17.01
N PRO A 156 0.72 1.91 16.79
CA PRO A 156 1.22 1.05 17.86
C PRO A 156 2.43 1.70 18.55
N ALA A 157 2.65 1.41 19.85
CA ALA A 157 3.75 1.96 20.65
C ALA A 157 5.16 1.56 20.14
N GLN A 158 5.25 0.61 19.21
CA GLN A 158 6.50 0.11 18.63
C GLN A 158 6.34 -0.04 17.11
N ASP A 159 7.33 0.41 16.34
CA ASP A 159 7.47 0.02 14.94
C ASP A 159 8.43 -1.19 14.85
N GLN A 160 8.47 -1.83 13.68
CA GLN A 160 9.30 -3.02 13.43
C GLN A 160 10.82 -2.79 13.58
N ARG A 161 11.29 -1.55 13.82
CA ARG A 161 12.71 -1.15 13.82
C ARG A 161 13.26 -0.85 15.23
N GLY A 162 12.52 -1.18 16.28
CA GLY A 162 12.94 -0.96 17.68
C GLY A 162 12.47 0.40 18.25
N PRO A 163 12.91 0.79 19.46
CA PRO A 163 12.37 1.97 20.15
C PRO A 163 12.49 3.24 19.29
N GLN A 164 11.46 4.09 19.35
CA GLN A 164 11.31 5.32 18.56
C GLN A 164 12.65 6.06 18.40
N ARG A 165 13.20 6.07 17.18
CA ARG A 165 14.16 7.10 16.81
C ARG A 165 13.37 8.39 16.55
N MET A 166 13.20 9.15 17.63
CA MET A 166 12.58 10.48 17.77
C MET A 166 11.06 10.47 18.09
N PRO A 167 10.61 11.30 19.06
CA PRO A 167 9.25 11.26 19.59
C PRO A 167 8.17 11.82 18.64
N SER A 168 8.50 12.17 17.39
CA SER A 168 7.59 12.92 16.52
C SER A 168 7.14 12.23 15.23
N HIS A 169 7.63 11.04 14.82
CA HIS A 169 7.20 10.45 13.54
C HIS A 169 7.12 8.90 13.54
N CYS A 170 5.92 8.35 13.33
CA CYS A 170 5.69 7.12 12.60
C CYS A 170 6.06 7.40 11.16
N VAL A 171 7.34 7.29 10.84
CA VAL A 171 7.78 7.42 9.46
C VAL A 171 7.09 6.31 8.68
N LEU A 172 6.46 6.67 7.55
CA LEU A 172 6.03 5.70 6.55
C LEU A 172 7.15 4.65 6.33
N PRO A 173 6.85 3.42 5.89
CA PRO A 173 7.85 2.34 5.86
C PRO A 173 9.11 2.68 5.06
N ALA A 174 9.06 3.74 4.25
CA ALA A 174 10.15 4.20 3.43
C ALA A 174 11.09 5.19 4.12
N LYS A 175 12.16 4.63 4.72
CA LYS A 175 13.24 5.40 5.37
C LYS A 175 14.01 6.25 4.36
N ARG A 176 14.34 7.50 4.72
CA ARG A 176 15.30 8.32 3.96
C ARG A 176 16.67 7.62 3.90
N ARG A 177 17.30 7.56 2.73
CA ARG A 177 18.73 7.21 2.62
C ARG A 177 19.54 8.28 3.36
N SER A 178 20.22 7.90 4.45
CA SER A 178 21.27 8.73 5.03
C SER A 178 22.45 8.72 4.06
N GLY A 179 22.82 9.91 3.57
CA GLY A 179 24.11 10.11 2.91
C GLY A 179 25.25 10.06 3.92
#